data_AF-A0A7V8YZB7-F1
#
_entry.id   AF-A0A7V8YZB7-F1
#
_cell.length_a   1.000
_cell.length_b   1.000
_cell.length_c   1.000
_cell.angle_alpha   90.00
_cell.angle_beta   90.00
_cell.angle_gamma   90.00
#
_symmetry.space_group_name_H-M   'P 1'
#
loop_
_entity.id
_entity.type
_entity.pdbx_description
1 polymer ?
#
loop_
_entity_poly.entity_id
_entity_poly.type
_entity_poly.pdbx_seq_one_letter_code
_entity_poly.pdbx_strand_id
1 'polypeptide(L)'
;MLFQKTILLFALNLLDGILTIVWVRSGIATEGNHLMAQLLDIGDFTFLGVKIAIGLATAIVILNWGHLRLARYGLGLALGVYIGLMGVHLFTGLSAFGIVSSNFLHDIAQFSKSVFALFI
;
A
#
# COMPACT_ATOMS: atom_id res chain seq x y z
N MET A 1 -16.84 13.47 -7.88
CA MET A 1 -15.89 13.29 -6.75
C MET A 1 -15.69 11.83 -6.33
N LEU A 2 -16.72 11.04 -6.02
CA LEU A 2 -16.53 9.64 -5.57
C LEU A 2 -15.76 8.78 -6.59
N PHE A 3 -16.15 8.86 -7.86
CA PHE A 3 -15.51 8.14 -8.96
C PHE A 3 -14.00 8.44 -9.06
N GLN A 4 -13.61 9.71 -9.09
CA GLN A 4 -12.20 10.14 -9.12
C GLN A 4 -11.41 9.62 -7.92
N LYS A 5 -11.98 9.70 -6.71
CA LYS A 5 -11.36 9.19 -5.48
C LYS A 5 -11.17 7.67 -5.53
N THR A 6 -12.14 6.95 -6.10
CA THR A 6 -12.08 5.50 -6.26
C THR A 6 -11.02 5.08 -7.27
N ILE A 7 -10.95 5.77 -8.41
CA ILE A 7 -9.87 5.58 -9.40
C ILE A 7 -8.51 5.89 -8.78
N LEU A 8 -8.41 6.99 -8.03
CA LEU A 8 -7.17 7.35 -7.35
C LEU A 8 -6.75 6.26 -6.36
N LEU A 9 -7.68 5.74 -5.54
CA LEU A 9 -7.41 4.65 -4.62
C LEU A 9 -6.91 3.40 -5.37
N PHE A 10 -7.56 3.05 -6.48
CA PHE A 10 -7.12 1.92 -7.31
C PHE A 10 -5.72 2.13 -7.89
N ALA A 11 -5.44 3.33 -8.41
CA ALA A 11 -4.13 3.68 -8.95
C ALA A 11 -3.03 3.64 -7.88
N LEU A 12 -3.32 4.15 -6.68
CA LEU A 12 -2.39 4.07 -5.54
C LEU A 12 -2.14 2.63 -5.10
N ASN A 13 -3.18 1.78 -5.06
CA ASN A 13 -3.04 0.34 -4.80
C ASN A 13 -2.18 -0.38 -5.86
N LEU A 14 -2.32 0.01 -7.13
CA LEU A 14 -1.51 -0.57 -8.20
C LEU A 14 -0.05 -0.11 -8.11
N LEU A 15 0.16 1.19 -7.88
CA LEU A 15 1.49 1.77 -7.71
C LEU A 15 2.22 1.16 -6.50
N ASP A 16 1.53 1.00 -5.38
CA ASP A 16 2.01 0.28 -4.20
C ASP A 16 2.53 -1.12 -4.56
N GLY A 17 1.74 -1.90 -5.32
CA GLY A 17 2.19 -3.21 -5.79
C GLY A 17 3.44 -3.18 -6.67
N ILE A 18 3.50 -2.26 -7.63
CA ILE A 18 4.66 -2.11 -8.52
C ILE A 18 5.91 -1.74 -7.71
N LEU A 19 5.78 -0.77 -6.80
CA LEU A 19 6.88 -0.33 -5.95
C LEU A 19 7.35 -1.45 -5.02
N THR A 20 6.42 -2.20 -4.40
CA THR A 20 6.76 -3.40 -3.62
C THR A 20 7.59 -4.39 -4.43
N ILE A 21 7.17 -4.72 -5.65
CA ILE A 21 7.94 -5.63 -6.52
C ILE A 21 9.35 -5.08 -6.72
N VAL A 22 9.48 -3.81 -7.08
CA VAL A 22 10.79 -3.17 -7.29
C VAL A 22 11.66 -3.27 -6.04
N TRP A 23 11.14 -2.93 -4.86
CA TRP A 23 11.91 -2.93 -3.61
C TRP A 23 12.29 -4.33 -3.14
N VAL A 24 11.38 -5.29 -3.24
CA VAL A 24 11.64 -6.67 -2.82
C VAL A 24 12.61 -7.35 -3.78
N ARG A 25 12.39 -7.21 -5.10
CA ARG A 25 13.27 -7.82 -6.10
C ARG A 25 14.67 -7.19 -6.15
N SER A 26 14.79 -5.92 -5.74
CA SER A 26 16.09 -5.26 -5.60
C SER A 26 16.79 -5.54 -4.25
N GLY A 27 16.17 -6.32 -3.36
CA GLY A 27 16.71 -6.62 -2.03
C GLY A 27 16.72 -5.43 -1.07
N ILE A 28 16.00 -4.35 -1.38
CA ILE A 28 15.95 -3.11 -0.59
C ILE A 28 15.01 -3.27 0.62
N ALA A 29 13.91 -4.01 0.45
CA ALA A 29 12.91 -4.22 1.50
C ALA A 29 12.32 -5.63 1.41
N THR A 30 11.60 -6.04 2.45
CA THR A 30 10.78 -7.26 2.47
C THR A 30 9.30 -6.91 2.50
N GLU A 31 8.45 -7.77 1.92
CA GLU A 31 7.01 -7.61 2.00
C GLU A 31 6.51 -7.91 3.42
N GLY A 32 5.85 -6.94 4.05
CA GLY A 32 5.43 -7.04 5.46
C GLY A 32 4.20 -7.92 5.67
N ASN A 33 3.35 -8.09 4.65
CA ASN A 33 2.18 -8.96 4.72
C ASN A 33 2.55 -10.39 4.30
N HIS A 34 2.49 -11.35 5.22
CA HIS A 34 2.87 -12.73 4.96
C HIS A 34 2.13 -13.39 3.78
N LEU A 35 0.82 -13.12 3.62
CA LEU A 35 0.06 -13.64 2.49
C LEU A 35 0.57 -13.04 1.17
N MET A 36 0.81 -11.73 1.15
CA MET A 36 1.33 -11.05 -0.03
C MET A 36 2.77 -11.47 -0.36
N ALA A 37 3.61 -11.70 0.65
CA ALA A 37 4.95 -12.25 0.48
C ALA A 37 4.91 -13.62 -0.21
N GLN A 38 4.02 -14.52 0.23
CA GLN A 38 3.84 -15.82 -0.41
C GLN A 38 3.36 -15.70 -1.87
N LEU A 39 2.44 -14.78 -2.16
CA LEU A 39 2.01 -14.55 -3.55
C LEU A 39 3.17 -14.00 -4.41
N LEU A 40 4.01 -13.16 -3.84
CA LEU A 40 5.19 -12.62 -4.51
C LEU A 40 6.24 -13.73 -4.74
N ASP A 41 6.39 -14.66 -3.81
CA ASP A 41 7.26 -15.83 -3.97
C ASP A 41 6.79 -16.77 -5.09
N ILE A 42 5.47 -16.88 -5.31
CA ILE A 42 4.90 -17.62 -6.46
C ILE A 42 5.21 -16.88 -7.77
N GLY A 43 5.10 -15.55 -7.79
CA GLY A 43 5.54 -14.73 -8.91
C GLY A 43 4.91 -13.33 -8.95
N ASP A 44 5.60 -12.41 -9.62
CA ASP A 44 5.21 -10.99 -9.70
C ASP A 44 3.82 -10.80 -10.30
N PHE A 45 3.50 -11.56 -11.36
CA PHE A 45 2.18 -11.52 -12.00
C PHE A 45 1.07 -12.06 -11.11
N THR A 46 1.34 -13.07 -10.28
CA THR A 46 0.37 -13.62 -9.33
C THR A 46 0.05 -12.58 -8.25
N PHE A 47 1.09 -11.98 -7.67
CA PHE A 47 0.96 -10.90 -6.70
C PHE A 47 0.19 -9.71 -7.27
N LEU A 48 0.57 -9.22 -8.45
CA LEU A 48 -0.06 -8.06 -9.08
C LEU A 48 -1.49 -8.37 -9.51
N GLY A 49 -1.74 -9.58 -10.03
CA GLY A 49 -3.06 -10.06 -10.41
C GLY A 49 -4.04 -10.06 -9.24
N VAL A 50 -3.62 -10.53 -8.07
CA VAL A 50 -4.44 -10.50 -6.84
C VAL A 50 -4.71 -9.05 -6.40
N LYS A 51 -3.69 -8.17 -6.41
CA LYS A 51 -3.89 -6.74 -6.11
C LYS A 51 -4.87 -6.07 -7.06
N ILE A 52 -4.81 -6.37 -8.35
CA ILE A 52 -5.75 -5.85 -9.35
C ILE A 52 -7.16 -6.39 -9.07
N ALA A 53 -7.32 -7.69 -8.83
CA ALA A 53 -8.60 -8.30 -8.56
C ALA A 53 -9.28 -7.70 -7.32
N ILE A 54 -8.55 -7.60 -6.21
CA ILE A 54 -9.04 -6.99 -4.95
C ILE A 54 -9.32 -5.49 -5.15
N GLY A 55 -8.44 -4.78 -5.86
CA GLY A 55 -8.62 -3.35 -6.16
C GLY A 55 -9.88 -3.08 -6.99
N LEU A 56 -10.14 -3.89 -8.02
CA LEU A 56 -11.35 -3.81 -8.84
C LEU A 56 -12.60 -4.17 -8.04
N ALA A 57 -12.57 -5.24 -7.25
CA ALA A 57 -13.67 -5.61 -6.38
C ALA A 57 -14.01 -4.47 -5.40
N THR A 58 -13.00 -3.86 -4.79
CA THR A 58 -13.16 -2.71 -3.91
C THR A 58 -13.76 -1.51 -4.64
N ALA A 59 -13.27 -1.21 -5.85
CA ALA A 59 -13.80 -0.12 -6.66
C ALA A 59 -15.28 -0.33 -7.00
N ILE A 60 -15.67 -1.54 -7.42
CA ILE A 60 -17.07 -1.90 -7.71
C ILE A 60 -17.94 -1.71 -6.47
N VAL A 61 -17.50 -2.20 -5.31
CA VAL A 61 -18.23 -2.06 -4.03
C VAL A 61 -18.42 -0.58 -3.68
N ILE A 62 -17.38 0.24 -3.76
CA ILE A 62 -17.46 1.67 -3.43
C ILE A 62 -18.37 2.42 -4.40
N LEU A 63 -18.34 2.09 -5.70
CA LEU A 63 -19.20 2.72 -6.69
C LEU A 63 -20.67 2.33 -6.51
N ASN A 64 -20.97 1.07 -6.18
CA ASN A 64 -22.33 0.58 -5.96
C ASN A 64 -22.93 1.10 -4.64
N TRP A 65 -22.14 1.15 -3.57
CA TRP A 65 -22.60 1.55 -2.23
C TRP A 65 -22.13 2.95 -1.80
N GLY A 66 -21.65 3.76 -2.73
CA GLY A 66 -21.12 5.10 -2.48
C GLY A 66 -22.10 6.14 -1.94
N HIS A 67 -23.40 5.81 -1.92
CA HIS A 67 -24.43 6.61 -1.26
C HIS A 67 -24.38 6.49 0.28
N LEU A 68 -23.82 5.39 0.81
CA LEU A 68 -23.65 5.18 2.24
C LEU A 68 -22.53 6.08 2.79
N ARG A 69 -22.79 6.73 3.94
CA ARG A 69 -21.79 7.59 4.61
C ARG A 69 -20.51 6.83 4.95
N LEU A 70 -20.65 5.56 5.35
CA LEU A 70 -19.52 4.69 5.65
C LEU A 70 -18.58 4.51 4.45
N ALA A 71 -19.10 4.30 3.24
CA ALA A 71 -18.30 4.17 2.03
C ALA A 71 -17.51 5.46 1.74
N ARG A 72 -18.10 6.64 1.98
CA ARG A 72 -17.45 7.94 1.73
C ARG A 72 -16.34 8.25 2.72
N TYR A 73 -16.59 8.03 4.02
CA TYR A 73 -15.58 8.23 5.06
C TYR A 73 -14.48 7.18 4.98
N GLY A 74 -14.86 5.92 4.76
CA GLY A 74 -13.92 4.81 4.55
C GLY A 74 -12.99 5.06 3.36
N LEU A 75 -13.53 5.53 2.22
CA LEU A 75 -12.71 5.91 1.06
C LEU A 75 -11.74 7.06 1.39
N GLY A 76 -12.19 8.06 2.15
CA GLY A 76 -11.31 9.16 2.58
C GLY A 76 -10.16 8.66 3.46
N LEU A 77 -10.47 7.80 4.44
CA LEU A 77 -9.48 7.19 5.33
C LEU A 77 -8.51 6.29 4.56
N ALA A 78 -9.02 5.43 3.66
CA ALA A 78 -8.20 4.55 2.83
C ALA A 78 -7.24 5.36 1.94
N LEU A 79 -7.70 6.44 1.32
CA LEU A 79 -6.84 7.35 0.56
C LEU A 79 -5.75 7.98 1.44
N GLY A 80 -6.09 8.41 2.65
CA GLY A 80 -5.12 8.95 3.61
C GLY A 80 -4.02 7.93 3.94
N VAL A 81 -4.39 6.68 4.20
CA VAL A 81 -3.44 5.58 4.44
C VAL A 81 -2.55 5.36 3.21
N TYR A 82 -3.14 5.25 2.02
CA TYR A 82 -2.38 5.03 0.78
C TYR A 82 -1.40 6.17 0.47
N ILE A 83 -1.80 7.42 0.69
CA ILE A 83 -0.89 8.58 0.54
C ILE A 83 0.27 8.47 1.53
N GLY A 84 0.00 8.09 2.78
CA GLY A 84 1.04 7.83 3.79
C GLY A 84 2.01 6.73 3.36
N LEU A 85 1.49 5.61 2.84
CA LEU A 85 2.30 4.52 2.30
C LEU A 85 3.17 4.96 1.11
N MET A 86 2.66 5.82 0.22
CA MET A 86 3.47 6.39 -0.86
C MET A 86 4.63 7.23 -0.32
N GLY A 87 4.43 7.93 0.80
CA GLY A 87 5.52 8.58 1.54
C GLY A 87 6.59 7.58 1.97
N VAL A 88 6.20 6.45 2.55
CA VAL A 88 7.13 5.38 2.95
C VAL A 88 7.92 4.84 1.75
N HIS A 89 7.27 4.58 0.62
CA HIS A 89 7.97 4.16 -0.59
C HIS A 89 8.93 5.23 -1.12
N LEU A 90 8.55 6.50 -1.09
CA LEU A 90 9.42 7.59 -1.49
C LEU A 90 10.68 7.63 -0.62
N PHE A 91 10.54 7.57 0.71
CA PHE A 91 11.68 7.55 1.62
C PHE A 91 12.53 6.29 1.47
N THR A 92 11.90 5.13 1.21
CA THR A 92 12.61 3.87 0.93
C THR A 92 13.46 4.01 -0.32
N GLY A 93 12.90 4.56 -1.41
CA GLY A 93 13.64 4.84 -2.64
C GLY A 93 14.78 5.83 -2.42
N LEU A 94 14.52 6.96 -1.75
CA LEU A 94 15.55 7.96 -1.44
C LEU A 94 16.70 7.37 -0.60
N SER A 95 16.39 6.49 0.35
CA SER A 95 17.40 5.79 1.15
C SER A 95 18.19 4.79 0.32
N ALA A 96 17.53 4.04 -0.58
CA ALA A 96 18.20 3.12 -1.50
C ALA A 96 19.18 3.82 -2.45
N PHE A 97 18.89 5.07 -2.86
CA PHE A 97 19.82 5.90 -3.64
C PHE A 97 20.88 6.62 -2.78
N GLY A 98 20.92 6.39 -1.46
CA GLY A 98 21.89 7.01 -0.56
C GLY A 98 21.65 8.51 -0.28
N ILE A 99 20.48 9.04 -0.65
CA ILE A 99 20.11 10.45 -0.47
C ILE A 99 19.63 10.70 0.96
N VAL A 100 19.02 9.71 1.61
CA VAL A 100 18.46 9.80 2.98
C VAL A 100 19.03 8.70 3.88
N SER A 101 19.39 9.06 5.12
CA SER A 101 19.94 8.13 6.11
C SER A 101 18.95 7.04 6.52
N SER A 102 19.44 5.81 6.65
CA SER A 102 18.66 4.61 7.02
C SER A 102 18.04 4.67 8.42
N ASN A 103 18.53 5.55 9.30
CA ASN A 103 18.00 5.70 10.66
C ASN A 103 16.52 6.11 10.68
N PHE A 104 16.11 6.94 9.71
CA PHE A 104 14.72 7.38 9.58
C PHE A 104 13.76 6.22 9.24
N LEU A 105 14.20 5.27 8.40
CA LEU A 105 13.40 4.09 8.06
C LEU A 105 13.24 3.15 9.27
N HIS A 106 14.30 3.02 10.08
CA HIS A 106 14.25 2.23 11.32
C HIS A 106 13.23 2.83 12.32
N ASP A 107 13.23 4.15 12.49
CA ASP A 107 12.31 4.84 13.40
C ASP A 107 10.84 4.68 12.97
N ILE A 108 10.55 4.78 11.66
CA ILE A 108 9.20 4.52 11.11
C ILE A 108 8.78 3.07 11.32
N ALA A 109 9.67 2.11 11.04
CA ALA A 109 9.37 0.69 11.22
C ALA A 109 9.10 0.36 12.70
N GLN A 110 9.85 0.96 13.61
CA GLN A 110 9.65 0.81 15.05
C GLN A 110 8.35 1.46 15.53
N PHE A 111 8.02 2.64 15.01
CA PHE A 111 6.73 3.30 15.28
C PHE A 111 5.56 2.43 14.82
N SER A 112 5.61 1.90 13.60
CA SER A 112 4.58 1.00 13.07
C SER A 112 4.36 -0.23 13.95
N LYS A 113 5.45 -0.88 14.38
CA LYS A 113 5.38 -2.02 15.32
C LYS A 113 4.77 -1.62 16.67
N SER A 114 5.14 -0.46 17.20
CA SER A 114 4.64 0.04 18.49
C SER A 114 3.15 0.38 18.44
N VAL A 115 2.69 0.99 17.35
CA VAL A 115 1.27 1.26 17.12
C VAL A 115 0.50 -0.05 17.02
N PHE A 116 0.99 -1.02 16.25
CA PHE A 116 0.32 -2.32 16.11
C PHE A 116 0.23 -3.07 17.45
N ALA A 117 1.27 -2.99 18.29
CA ALA A 117 1.30 -3.57 19.63
C ALA A 117 0.35 -2.91 20.63
N LEU A 118 -0.16 -1.70 20.37
CA LEU A 118 -1.16 -1.05 21.22
C LEU A 118 -2.59 -1.58 20.96
N PHE A 119 -2.81 -2.27 19.84
CA PHE A 119 -4.13 -2.76 19.41
C PHE A 119 -4.30 -4.29 19.53
N ILE A 120 -3.27 -4.99 20.02
CA ILE A 120 -3.24 -6.44 20.33
C ILE A 120 -2.87 -6.60 21.80
#